data_AF-A0AAW0YI98-F1
#
_entry.id   AF-A0AAW0YI98-F1
#
_cell.length_a   1.000
_cell.length_b   1.000
_cell.length_c   1.000
_cell.angle_alpha   90.00
_cell.angle_beta   90.00
_cell.angle_gamma   90.00
#
_symmetry.space_group_name_H-M   'P 1'
#
loop_
_entity.id
_entity.type
_entity.pdbx_description
1 polymer ?
#
loop_
_entity_poly.entity_id
_entity_poly.type
_entity_poly.pdbx_seq_one_letter_code
_entity_poly.pdbx_strand_id
1 'polypeptide(L)'
;SAGQGRAMVSWAVFVVIGVSVAAAAALPSNQYKGVYIGKLSTLEHGVTGDVYAVDNTTVFIEGFSYDGEGPDAFFFAGNKSPKPSSRGFIIPDEHNRNEVLGPYRNKNIILRFPVTKKGQRSLDNIKWMSVWCRR
;
A
#
# COMPACT_ATOMS: atom_id res chain seq x y z
N SER A 1 -61.63 -4.65 58.46
CA SER A 1 -60.69 -5.46 59.23
C SER A 1 -60.73 -6.87 58.68
N ALA A 2 -59.82 -7.20 57.77
CA ALA A 2 -59.75 -8.50 57.10
C ALA A 2 -58.34 -8.68 56.52
N GLY A 3 -57.80 -9.89 56.60
CA GLY A 3 -56.71 -10.35 55.73
C GLY A 3 -55.43 -10.83 56.44
N GLN A 4 -55.48 -12.03 57.01
CA GLN A 4 -54.29 -12.90 57.12
C GLN A 4 -53.81 -13.30 55.71
N GLY A 5 -52.50 -13.46 55.51
CA GLY A 5 -51.98 -14.08 54.29
C GLY A 5 -50.46 -14.23 54.29
N ARG A 6 -50.01 -15.44 54.60
CA ARG A 6 -48.60 -15.90 54.61
C ARG A 6 -47.99 -15.76 53.21
N ALA A 7 -46.79 -15.19 53.09
CA ALA A 7 -46.02 -15.23 51.84
C ALA A 7 -44.87 -16.24 51.97
N MET A 8 -44.93 -17.25 51.13
CA MET A 8 -43.95 -18.34 50.98
C MET A 8 -42.69 -17.79 50.29
N VAL A 9 -41.51 -18.06 50.84
CA VAL A 9 -40.23 -17.71 50.20
C VAL A 9 -39.94 -18.72 49.10
N SER A 10 -40.20 -18.32 47.85
CA SER A 10 -39.87 -19.08 46.64
C SER A 10 -38.40 -18.86 46.29
N TRP A 11 -37.61 -19.93 46.29
CA TRP A 11 -36.21 -19.91 45.83
C TRP A 11 -36.20 -19.98 44.30
N ALA A 12 -35.91 -18.86 43.64
CA ALA A 12 -35.67 -18.86 42.19
C ALA A 12 -34.23 -19.27 41.91
N VAL A 13 -34.03 -20.42 41.27
CA VAL A 13 -32.75 -20.84 40.69
C VAL A 13 -32.61 -20.16 39.33
N PHE A 14 -31.63 -19.27 39.18
CA PHE A 14 -31.29 -18.67 37.89
C PHE A 14 -30.30 -19.55 37.15
N VAL A 15 -30.73 -20.16 36.03
CA VAL A 15 -29.82 -20.82 35.09
C VAL A 15 -29.26 -19.75 34.16
N VAL A 16 -27.99 -19.43 34.31
CA VAL A 16 -27.27 -18.58 33.34
C VAL A 16 -26.87 -19.48 32.17
N ILE A 17 -27.58 -19.36 31.05
CA ILE A 17 -27.18 -19.98 29.78
C ILE A 17 -26.00 -19.17 29.24
N GLY A 18 -24.79 -19.69 29.39
CA GLY A 18 -23.58 -19.09 28.80
C GLY A 18 -23.63 -19.19 27.28
N VAL A 19 -23.90 -18.07 26.60
CA VAL A 19 -23.70 -17.96 25.15
C VAL A 19 -22.20 -17.79 24.92
N SER A 20 -21.54 -18.86 24.48
CA SER A 20 -20.16 -18.77 23.99
C SER A 20 -20.21 -18.18 22.59
N VAL A 21 -19.82 -16.91 22.45
CA VAL A 21 -19.52 -16.35 21.13
C VAL A 21 -18.20 -16.97 20.70
N ALA A 22 -18.25 -17.95 19.79
CA ALA A 22 -17.06 -18.44 19.12
C ALA A 22 -16.41 -17.26 18.40
N ALA A 23 -15.19 -16.90 18.80
CA ALA A 23 -14.39 -15.93 18.07
C ALA A 23 -14.20 -16.46 16.66
N ALA A 24 -14.73 -15.74 15.66
CA ALA A 24 -14.39 -16.00 14.28
C ALA A 24 -12.87 -15.85 14.15
N ALA A 25 -12.17 -16.96 13.91
CA ALA A 25 -10.76 -16.91 13.58
C ALA A 25 -10.62 -16.04 12.33
N ALA A 26 -10.03 -14.86 12.49
CA ALA A 26 -9.68 -14.01 11.36
C ALA A 26 -8.78 -14.85 10.44
N LEU A 27 -9.26 -15.13 9.23
CA LEU A 27 -8.41 -15.73 8.20
C LEU A 27 -7.16 -14.85 8.05
N PRO A 28 -5.99 -15.44 7.77
CA PRO A 28 -4.85 -14.62 7.39
C PRO A 28 -5.29 -13.79 6.19
N SER A 29 -5.41 -12.48 6.38
CA SER A 29 -5.58 -11.56 5.27
C SER A 29 -4.25 -11.60 4.53
N ASN A 30 -4.13 -12.54 3.59
CA ASN A 30 -3.15 -12.43 2.54
C ASN A 30 -3.54 -11.17 1.77
N GLN A 31 -3.06 -10.02 2.26
CA GLN A 31 -3.38 -8.73 1.68
C GLN A 31 -2.89 -8.80 0.24
N TYR A 32 -3.84 -8.78 -0.70
CA TYR A 32 -3.51 -8.87 -2.11
C TYR A 32 -2.67 -7.65 -2.49
N LYS A 33 -1.39 -7.87 -2.78
CA LYS A 33 -0.42 -6.82 -3.15
C LYS A 33 -0.45 -6.48 -4.64
N GLY A 34 -1.06 -7.34 -5.46
CA GLY A 34 -0.94 -7.30 -6.91
C GLY A 34 -0.02 -8.39 -7.46
N VAL A 35 0.20 -8.35 -8.77
CA VAL A 35 1.13 -9.26 -9.48
C VAL A 35 2.55 -8.74 -9.34
N TYR A 36 3.48 -9.55 -8.86
CA TYR A 36 4.90 -9.14 -8.80
C TYR A 36 5.45 -8.90 -10.20
N ILE A 37 6.01 -7.70 -10.44
CA ILE A 37 6.54 -7.29 -11.76
C ILE A 37 8.04 -6.98 -11.75
N GLY A 38 8.68 -7.01 -10.58
CA GLY A 38 10.12 -6.86 -10.48
C GLY A 38 10.55 -6.10 -9.22
N LYS A 39 11.85 -5.80 -9.15
CA LYS A 39 12.47 -5.06 -8.05
C LYS A 39 12.98 -3.72 -8.57
N LEU A 40 12.85 -2.66 -7.78
CA LEU A 40 13.53 -1.41 -8.06
C LEU A 40 15.04 -1.61 -7.92
N SER A 41 15.78 -1.20 -8.95
CA SER A 41 17.24 -1.21 -8.95
C SER A 41 17.74 0.12 -9.51
N THR A 42 18.56 0.84 -8.74
CA THR A 42 19.40 1.93 -9.24
C THR A 42 20.88 1.54 -9.13
N LEU A 43 21.70 2.27 -9.87
CA LEU A 43 23.16 2.16 -9.84
C LEU A 43 23.75 2.64 -8.50
N GLU A 44 23.06 3.54 -7.77
CA GLU A 44 23.53 4.22 -6.54
C GLU A 44 22.36 4.48 -5.55
N HIS A 45 22.68 4.92 -4.33
CA HIS A 45 21.76 5.49 -3.32
C HIS A 45 20.80 4.56 -2.54
N GLY A 46 21.17 3.29 -2.37
CA GLY A 46 20.49 2.38 -1.44
C GLY A 46 19.00 2.15 -1.76
N VAL A 47 18.59 2.28 -3.02
CA VAL A 47 17.20 2.03 -3.39
C VAL A 47 16.90 0.55 -3.39
N THR A 48 15.84 0.20 -2.68
CA THR A 48 15.27 -1.15 -2.66
C THR A 48 13.76 -1.04 -2.81
N GLY A 49 13.12 -2.12 -3.22
CA GLY A 49 11.67 -2.26 -3.13
C GLY A 49 11.16 -3.28 -4.13
N ASP A 50 10.25 -4.14 -3.69
CA ASP A 50 9.58 -5.11 -4.56
C ASP A 50 8.31 -4.50 -5.12
N VAL A 51 8.18 -4.52 -6.44
CA VAL A 51 7.11 -3.83 -7.18
C VAL A 51 6.05 -4.84 -7.59
N TYR A 52 4.81 -4.50 -7.27
CA TYR A 52 3.61 -5.26 -7.59
C TYR A 52 2.65 -4.39 -8.41
N ALA A 53 2.12 -4.92 -9.50
CA ALA A 53 1.04 -4.33 -10.27
C ALA A 53 -0.30 -4.60 -9.57
N VAL A 54 -0.89 -3.57 -8.98
CA VAL A 54 -2.23 -3.65 -8.39
C VAL A 54 -3.29 -3.66 -9.50
N ASP A 55 -3.12 -2.72 -10.44
CA ASP A 55 -3.85 -2.63 -11.70
C ASP A 55 -2.94 -1.97 -12.76
N ASN A 56 -3.47 -1.64 -13.95
CA ASN A 56 -2.67 -1.08 -15.03
C ASN A 56 -2.13 0.34 -14.77
N THR A 57 -2.71 1.09 -13.82
CA THR A 57 -2.31 2.47 -13.50
C THR A 57 -1.84 2.62 -12.06
N THR A 58 -1.78 1.55 -11.29
CA THR A 58 -1.42 1.56 -9.87
C THR A 58 -0.40 0.47 -9.56
N VAL A 59 0.69 0.86 -8.89
CA VAL A 59 1.68 -0.08 -8.36
C VAL A 59 1.77 0.04 -6.86
N PHE A 60 2.00 -1.11 -6.22
CA PHE A 60 2.40 -1.21 -4.82
C PHE A 60 3.88 -1.53 -4.76
N ILE A 61 4.61 -0.83 -3.90
CA ILE A 61 6.04 -1.06 -3.67
C ILE A 61 6.21 -1.46 -2.21
N GLU A 62 6.64 -2.70 -1.99
CA GLU A 62 6.94 -3.23 -0.67
C GLU A 62 8.39 -2.93 -0.28
N GLY A 63 8.59 -2.48 0.96
CA GLY A 63 9.92 -2.27 1.53
C GLY A 63 10.76 -1.24 0.79
N PHE A 64 10.11 -0.18 0.27
CA PHE A 64 10.80 0.90 -0.42
C PHE A 64 11.76 1.63 0.50
N SER A 65 13.02 1.72 0.09
CA SER A 65 14.04 2.52 0.76
C SER A 65 14.75 3.40 -0.25
N TYR A 66 15.25 4.54 0.21
CA TYR A 66 16.06 5.49 -0.56
C TYR A 66 16.78 6.40 0.43
N ASP A 67 18.08 6.65 0.26
CA ASP A 67 18.86 7.43 1.23
C ASP A 67 18.55 8.93 1.25
N GLY A 68 17.97 9.49 0.18
CA GLY A 68 17.64 10.90 0.05
C GLY A 68 18.81 11.79 -0.41
N GLU A 69 19.94 11.22 -0.84
CA GLU A 69 21.13 12.00 -1.22
C GLU A 69 21.07 12.57 -2.64
N GLY A 70 20.15 12.08 -3.46
CA GLY A 70 19.93 12.58 -4.82
C GLY A 70 19.26 13.96 -4.78
N PRO A 71 19.92 15.02 -5.25
CA PRO A 71 19.43 16.40 -5.12
C PRO A 71 18.20 16.71 -5.95
N ASP A 72 17.82 15.81 -6.87
CA ASP A 72 16.77 16.01 -7.85
C ASP A 72 16.18 14.67 -8.31
N ALA A 73 15.89 13.80 -7.33
CA ALA A 73 15.41 12.44 -7.53
C ALA A 73 13.88 12.33 -7.52
N PHE A 74 13.34 11.49 -8.41
CA PHE A 74 11.89 11.24 -8.55
C PHE A 74 11.63 9.75 -8.81
N PHE A 75 10.39 9.29 -8.53
CA PHE A 75 9.89 8.10 -9.21
C PHE A 75 9.69 8.44 -10.69
N PHE A 76 10.24 7.61 -11.56
CA PHE A 76 10.38 7.94 -12.96
C PHE A 76 10.17 6.71 -13.82
N ALA A 77 9.50 6.88 -14.96
CA ALA A 77 9.29 5.82 -15.92
C ALA A 77 9.47 6.32 -17.34
N GLY A 78 9.78 5.41 -18.25
CA GLY A 78 9.96 5.75 -19.65
C GLY A 78 9.61 4.62 -20.58
N ASN A 79 9.41 4.97 -21.85
CA ASN A 79 8.91 4.05 -22.86
C ASN A 79 9.66 4.12 -24.20
N LYS A 80 10.56 5.09 -24.35
CA LYS A 80 11.31 5.32 -25.59
C LYS A 80 12.46 4.36 -25.81
N SER A 81 13.02 3.82 -24.73
CA SER A 81 14.13 2.87 -24.75
C SER A 81 13.85 1.71 -23.79
N PRO A 82 14.41 0.51 -24.06
CA PRO A 82 14.32 -0.61 -23.13
C PRO A 82 15.13 -0.37 -21.85
N LYS A 83 16.09 0.56 -21.87
CA LYS A 83 16.92 0.94 -20.72
C LYS A 83 16.47 2.30 -20.14
N PRO A 84 16.61 2.51 -18.81
CA PRO A 84 16.44 3.82 -18.18
C PRO A 84 17.21 4.93 -18.89
N SER A 85 16.59 6.10 -19.02
CA SER A 85 17.21 7.30 -19.61
C SER A 85 16.49 8.56 -19.13
N SER A 86 17.09 9.73 -19.39
CA SER A 86 16.48 11.04 -19.11
C SER A 86 15.17 11.31 -19.87
N ARG A 87 14.83 10.51 -20.88
CA ARG A 87 13.59 10.61 -21.66
C ARG A 87 12.47 9.78 -21.03
N GLY A 88 11.98 10.24 -19.88
CA GLY A 88 10.86 9.64 -19.15
C GLY A 88 9.83 10.66 -18.66
N PHE A 89 9.03 10.28 -17.68
CA PHE A 89 8.07 11.11 -16.99
C PHE A 89 8.04 10.78 -15.49
N ILE A 90 7.71 11.78 -14.68
CA ILE A 90 7.57 11.63 -13.22
C ILE A 90 6.31 10.85 -12.91
N ILE A 91 6.42 9.87 -12.02
CA ILE A 91 5.29 9.27 -11.31
C ILE A 91 5.17 10.02 -9.98
N PRO A 92 3.99 10.57 -9.64
CA PRO A 92 3.80 11.23 -8.35
C PRO A 92 4.12 10.29 -7.17
N ASP A 93 4.56 10.85 -6.06
CA ASP A 93 4.77 10.12 -4.81
C ASP A 93 3.43 9.59 -4.22
N GLU A 94 3.48 8.89 -3.10
CA GLU A 94 2.32 8.34 -2.42
C GLU A 94 1.31 9.39 -1.93
N HIS A 95 1.73 10.66 -1.87
CA HIS A 95 0.91 11.82 -1.54
C HIS A 95 0.42 12.57 -2.79
N ASN A 96 0.65 12.02 -3.98
CA ASN A 96 0.34 12.60 -5.30
C ASN A 96 1.11 13.89 -5.60
N ARG A 97 2.34 14.02 -5.11
CA ARG A 97 3.22 15.17 -5.36
C ARG A 97 4.28 14.83 -6.40
N ASN A 98 4.62 15.83 -7.21
CA ASN A 98 5.71 15.75 -8.20
C ASN A 98 6.96 16.48 -7.67
N GLU A 99 7.26 16.29 -6.39
CA GLU A 99 8.36 16.94 -5.68
C GLU A 99 9.59 16.04 -5.63
N VAL A 100 10.75 16.62 -5.36
CA VAL A 100 12.00 15.87 -5.15
C VAL A 100 11.81 14.94 -3.96
N LEU A 101 12.19 13.67 -4.12
CA LEU A 101 12.05 12.66 -3.08
C LEU A 101 12.99 12.95 -1.90
N GLY A 102 12.43 12.88 -0.70
CA GLY A 102 13.21 12.77 0.53
C GLY A 102 13.66 11.32 0.80
N PRO A 103 14.26 11.07 1.97
CA PRO A 103 14.66 9.73 2.36
C PRO A 103 13.45 8.83 2.66
N TYR A 104 13.55 7.57 2.26
CA TYR A 104 12.61 6.50 2.61
C TYR A 104 13.33 5.38 3.39
N ARG A 105 12.64 4.80 4.36
CA ARG A 105 13.17 3.73 5.22
C ARG A 105 12.14 2.61 5.33
N ASN A 106 12.34 1.56 4.52
CA ASN A 106 11.52 0.34 4.48
C ASN A 106 10.00 0.64 4.50
N LYS A 107 9.53 1.48 3.58
CA LYS A 107 8.14 1.94 3.50
C LYS A 107 7.37 1.14 2.47
N ASN A 108 6.12 0.79 2.81
CA ASN A 108 5.17 0.26 1.86
C ASN A 108 4.37 1.42 1.26
N ILE A 109 4.46 1.62 -0.05
CA ILE A 109 3.87 2.78 -0.73
C ILE A 109 3.05 2.34 -1.94
N ILE A 110 2.05 3.15 -2.29
CA ILE A 110 1.23 2.99 -3.49
C ILE A 110 1.49 4.20 -4.39
N LEU A 111 1.87 3.94 -5.63
CA LEU A 111 2.07 4.97 -6.65
C LEU A 111 1.02 4.83 -7.74
N ARG A 112 0.50 5.96 -8.21
CA ARG A 112 -0.47 6.03 -9.30
C ARG A 112 0.15 6.71 -10.50
N PHE A 113 0.08 6.07 -11.65
CA PHE A 113 0.54 6.66 -12.90
C PHE A 113 -0.28 7.91 -13.24
N PRO A 114 0.36 9.01 -13.68
CA PRO A 114 -0.32 10.27 -13.89
C PRO A 114 -1.14 10.29 -15.19
N VAL A 115 -2.16 11.15 -15.20
CA VAL A 115 -2.80 11.63 -16.43
C VAL A 115 -1.96 12.77 -17.00
N THR A 116 -1.65 12.70 -18.29
CA THR A 116 -0.90 13.75 -18.99
C THR A 116 -1.72 14.31 -20.15
N LYS A 117 -1.24 15.39 -20.79
CA LYS A 117 -1.83 15.89 -22.05
C LYS A 117 -1.93 14.85 -23.16
N LYS A 118 -1.12 13.77 -23.08
CA LYS A 118 -1.11 12.65 -24.03
C LYS A 118 -1.99 11.47 -23.59
N GLY A 119 -2.79 11.64 -22.54
CA GLY A 119 -3.62 10.58 -21.95
C GLY A 119 -3.06 10.01 -20.64
N GLN A 120 -3.77 8.99 -20.14
CA GLN A 120 -3.41 8.21 -18.95
C GLN A 120 -2.12 7.42 -19.18
N ARG A 121 -1.16 7.53 -18.27
CA ARG A 121 0.01 6.64 -18.24
C ARG A 121 -0.34 5.32 -17.57
N SER A 122 0.30 4.23 -17.98
CA SER A 122 0.01 2.89 -17.47
C SER A 122 1.21 1.97 -17.65
N LEU A 123 1.16 0.81 -17.01
CA LEU A 123 2.17 -0.25 -17.08
C LEU A 123 2.38 -0.74 -18.52
N ASP A 124 1.30 -0.92 -19.28
CA ASP A 124 1.38 -1.31 -20.70
C ASP A 124 2.16 -0.29 -21.57
N ASN A 125 2.25 0.95 -21.11
CA ASN A 125 2.83 2.06 -21.86
C ASN A 125 4.24 2.43 -21.41
N ILE A 126 4.88 1.64 -20.54
CA ILE A 126 6.24 1.84 -20.07
C ILE A 126 7.12 0.62 -20.34
N LYS A 127 8.44 0.84 -20.42
CA LYS A 127 9.45 -0.21 -20.55
C LYS A 127 10.27 -0.40 -19.29
N TRP A 128 10.30 0.61 -18.43
CA TRP A 128 11.04 0.61 -17.18
C TRP A 128 10.46 1.64 -16.22
N MET A 129 10.68 1.39 -14.92
CA MET A 129 10.40 2.30 -13.81
C MET A 129 11.60 2.27 -12.86
N SER A 130 12.00 3.43 -12.33
CA SER A 130 13.16 3.58 -11.43
C SER A 130 12.97 4.79 -10.52
N VAL A 131 13.81 4.89 -9.48
CA VAL A 131 14.18 6.19 -8.93
C VAL A 131 15.22 6.80 -9.87
N TRP A 132 15.04 8.06 -10.28
CA TRP A 132 15.93 8.72 -11.24
C TRP A 132 16.28 10.13 -10.77
N CYS A 133 17.58 10.42 -10.64
CA CYS A 133 18.09 11.77 -10.46
C CYS A 133 18.35 12.40 -11.82
N ARG A 134 17.73 13.56 -12.11
CA ARG A 134 17.82 14.23 -13.42
C ARG A 134 18.99 15.21 -13.56
N ARG A 135 19.88 15.25 -12.58
CA ARG A 135 21.05 16.14 -12.55
C ARG A 135 22.18 15.65 -13.46
#